data_AF-A0A351MU58-F1
#
_entry.id   AF-A0A351MU58-F1
#
_cell.length_a   1.000
_cell.length_b   1.000
_cell.length_c   1.000
_cell.angle_alpha   90.00
_cell.angle_beta   90.00
_cell.angle_gamma   90.00
#
_symmetry.space_group_name_H-M   'P 1'
#
loop_
_entity.id
_entity.type
_entity.pdbx_description
1 polymer ?
#
loop_
_entity_poly.entity_id
_entity_poly.type
_entity_poly.pdbx_seq_one_letter_code
_entity_poly.pdbx_strand_id
1 'polypeptide(L)'
;MAFRMQASVPELSELKNEPKTSTDLYGPDALKDGTFANCALLARRLAERGVRFVQIFHRGWDTHGDLPRDLASQCKDIDQACWGLIQDLKQRGMLEDTLVVWGGEFGRTAYCQGGLTATNYGRDHHPRCFTLWMAGGGVKPGYV
;
A
#
# COMPACT_ATOMS: atom_id res chain seq x y z
N MET A 1 -18.43 -10.24 -24.33
CA MET A 1 -17.97 -9.52 -23.12
C MET A 1 -16.73 -10.16 -22.50
N ALA A 2 -16.66 -11.48 -22.26
CA ALA A 2 -15.47 -12.15 -21.72
C ALA A 2 -14.18 -11.96 -22.56
N PHE A 3 -14.27 -11.99 -23.89
CA PHE A 3 -13.11 -11.82 -24.78
C PHE A 3 -12.40 -10.47 -24.64
N ARG A 4 -13.13 -9.37 -24.40
CA ARG A 4 -12.53 -8.04 -24.22
C ARG A 4 -11.73 -7.96 -22.91
N MET A 5 -12.24 -8.57 -21.84
CA MET A 5 -11.51 -8.71 -20.57
C MET A 5 -10.29 -9.62 -20.73
N GLN A 6 -10.45 -10.78 -21.40
CA GLN A 6 -9.34 -11.71 -21.65
C GLN A 6 -8.21 -11.09 -22.49
N ALA A 7 -8.56 -10.21 -23.44
CA ALA A 7 -7.58 -9.49 -24.25
C ALA A 7 -6.89 -8.34 -23.50
N SER A 8 -7.56 -7.69 -22.54
CA SER A 8 -7.00 -6.54 -21.81
C SER A 8 -6.17 -6.91 -20.58
N VAL A 9 -6.39 -8.10 -19.99
CA VAL A 9 -5.69 -8.55 -18.78
C VAL A 9 -4.17 -8.66 -18.98
N PRO A 10 -3.65 -9.29 -20.05
CA PRO A 10 -2.20 -9.43 -20.23
C PRO A 10 -1.48 -8.09 -20.29
N GLU A 11 -2.03 -7.13 -21.04
CA GLU A 11 -1.45 -5.80 -21.16
C GLU A 11 -1.43 -5.07 -19.82
N LEU A 12 -2.48 -5.23 -19.00
CA LEU A 12 -2.61 -4.62 -17.67
C LEU A 12 -1.64 -5.23 -16.65
N SER A 13 -1.45 -6.55 -16.64
CA SER A 13 -0.58 -7.24 -15.67
C SER A 13 0.90 -7.21 -16.05
N GLU A 14 1.23 -6.96 -17.33
CA GLU A 14 2.62 -6.89 -17.80
C GLU A 14 3.27 -5.55 -17.43
N LEU A 15 3.94 -5.52 -16.27
CA LEU A 15 4.62 -4.33 -15.76
C LEU A 15 6.05 -4.16 -16.26
N LYS A 16 6.64 -5.17 -16.93
CA LYS A 16 8.04 -5.10 -17.40
C LYS A 16 8.29 -4.01 -18.43
N ASN A 17 7.23 -3.52 -19.07
CA ASN A 17 7.27 -2.44 -20.04
C ASN A 17 7.05 -1.06 -19.42
N GLU A 18 6.82 -0.97 -18.10
CA GLU A 18 6.69 0.32 -17.43
C GLU A 18 8.02 1.12 -17.53
N PRO A 19 7.94 2.45 -17.75
CA PRO A 19 9.14 3.27 -17.79
C PRO A 19 9.95 3.11 -16.50
N LYS A 20 11.27 3.13 -16.62
CA LYS A 20 12.17 3.03 -15.46
C LYS A 20 11.89 4.09 -14.40
N THR A 21 11.51 5.29 -14.81
CA THR A 21 11.09 6.37 -13.90
C THR A 21 9.89 5.98 -13.04
N SER A 22 8.95 5.20 -13.60
CA SER A 22 7.80 4.67 -12.85
C SER A 22 8.24 3.54 -11.93
N THR A 23 9.03 2.56 -12.39
CA THR A 23 9.45 1.45 -11.52
C THR A 23 10.32 1.92 -10.36
N ASP A 24 11.25 2.86 -10.61
CA ASP A 24 12.13 3.42 -9.58
C ASP A 24 11.34 4.21 -8.53
N LEU A 25 10.22 4.84 -8.91
CA LEU A 25 9.33 5.56 -8.00
C LEU A 25 8.69 4.64 -6.96
N TYR A 26 8.27 3.44 -7.35
CA TYR A 26 7.62 2.46 -6.47
C TYR A 26 8.63 1.57 -5.72
N GLY A 27 9.88 1.53 -6.18
CA GLY A 27 10.98 0.85 -5.52
C GLY A 27 11.37 -0.48 -6.16
N PRO A 28 12.41 -1.15 -5.62
CA PRO A 28 13.06 -2.30 -6.25
C PRO A 28 12.13 -3.51 -6.42
N ASP A 29 11.09 -3.60 -5.60
CA ASP A 29 10.12 -4.71 -5.62
C ASP A 29 8.96 -4.48 -6.60
N ALA A 30 8.87 -3.33 -7.28
CA ALA A 30 7.75 -3.00 -8.16
C ALA A 30 7.52 -4.01 -9.31
N LEU A 31 8.59 -4.66 -9.78
CA LEU A 31 8.53 -5.69 -10.83
C LEU A 31 8.54 -7.12 -10.29
N LYS A 32 8.47 -7.30 -8.97
CA LYS A 32 8.40 -8.61 -8.32
C LYS A 32 6.95 -8.94 -8.01
N ASP A 33 6.41 -9.93 -8.73
CA ASP A 33 5.01 -10.35 -8.61
C ASP A 33 4.62 -10.67 -7.16
N GLY A 34 3.44 -10.19 -6.77
CA GLY A 34 2.85 -10.43 -5.45
C GLY A 34 3.39 -9.55 -4.31
N THR A 35 4.37 -8.69 -4.57
CA THR A 35 4.79 -7.68 -3.57
C THR A 35 3.78 -6.53 -3.50
N PHE A 36 3.78 -5.80 -2.38
CA PHE A 36 2.93 -4.62 -2.23
C PHE A 36 3.25 -3.55 -3.30
N ALA A 37 4.53 -3.32 -3.59
CA ALA A 37 4.97 -2.37 -4.62
C ALA A 37 4.42 -2.71 -6.02
N ASN A 38 4.46 -4.00 -6.39
CA ASN A 38 3.87 -4.49 -7.63
C ASN A 38 2.34 -4.28 -7.67
N CYS A 39 1.64 -4.60 -6.58
CA CYS A 39 0.21 -4.35 -6.47
C CYS A 39 -0.16 -2.86 -6.53
N ALA A 40 0.65 -1.98 -5.94
CA ALA A 40 0.44 -0.53 -5.99
C ALA A 40 0.60 0.01 -7.41
N LEU A 41 1.63 -0.42 -8.14
CA LEU A 41 1.82 -0.04 -9.54
C LEU A 41 0.68 -0.56 -10.43
N LEU A 42 0.23 -1.80 -10.19
CA LEU A 42 -0.93 -2.36 -10.87
C LEU A 42 -2.21 -1.58 -10.54
N ALA A 43 -2.39 -1.13 -9.30
CA ALA A 43 -3.52 -0.31 -8.88
C ALA A 43 -3.59 1.02 -9.65
N ARG A 44 -2.44 1.67 -9.89
CA ARG A 44 -2.39 2.84 -10.78
C ARG A 44 -2.87 2.49 -12.19
N ARG A 45 -2.40 1.38 -12.78
CA ARG A 45 -2.82 0.97 -14.14
C ARG A 45 -4.30 0.61 -14.23
N LEU A 46 -4.88 0.08 -13.16
CA LEU A 46 -6.32 -0.14 -13.01
C LEU A 46 -7.07 1.19 -12.98
N ALA A 47 -6.59 2.17 -12.20
CA ALA A 47 -7.17 3.50 -12.13
C ALA A 47 -7.14 4.21 -13.49
N GLU A 48 -6.04 4.11 -14.25
CA GLU A 48 -5.94 4.67 -15.61
C GLU A 48 -6.96 4.09 -16.59
N ARG A 49 -7.41 2.87 -16.33
CA ARG A 49 -8.44 2.18 -17.13
C ARG A 49 -9.86 2.41 -16.60
N GLY A 50 -10.03 3.36 -15.68
CA GLY A 50 -11.33 3.77 -15.16
C GLY A 50 -11.93 2.81 -14.13
N VAL A 51 -11.13 1.94 -13.52
CA VAL A 51 -11.59 1.09 -12.42
C VAL A 51 -11.92 1.97 -11.22
N ARG A 52 -13.19 1.91 -10.78
CA ARG A 52 -13.75 2.84 -9.79
C ARG A 52 -13.33 2.57 -8.36
N PHE A 53 -12.89 1.34 -8.07
CA PHE A 53 -12.50 0.91 -6.73
C PHE A 53 -11.41 -0.17 -6.84
N VAL A 54 -10.30 0.04 -6.15
CA VAL A 54 -9.18 -0.89 -6.07
C VAL A 54 -8.81 -1.05 -4.60
N GLN A 55 -8.66 -2.29 -4.15
CA GLN A 55 -8.21 -2.61 -2.80
C GLN A 55 -6.91 -3.41 -2.87
N ILE A 56 -5.89 -2.94 -2.14
CA ILE A 56 -4.66 -3.70 -1.91
C ILE A 56 -4.72 -4.23 -0.49
N PHE A 57 -4.67 -5.55 -0.33
CA PHE A 57 -4.67 -6.19 0.97
C PHE A 57 -3.25 -6.64 1.34
N HIS A 58 -2.70 -6.08 2.41
CA HIS A 58 -1.36 -6.39 2.90
C HIS A 58 -1.41 -6.94 4.33
N ARG A 59 -1.09 -8.22 4.46
CA ARG A 59 -1.10 -8.97 5.74
C ARG A 59 0.18 -8.72 6.52
N GLY A 60 0.21 -9.12 7.80
CA GLY A 60 1.43 -9.16 8.63
C GLY A 60 1.52 -8.08 9.71
N TRP A 61 0.50 -7.23 9.88
CA TRP A 61 0.48 -6.15 10.87
C TRP A 61 0.06 -6.62 12.29
N ASP A 62 -0.41 -7.87 12.42
CA ASP A 62 -0.86 -8.47 13.68
C ASP A 62 0.30 -9.07 14.49
N THR A 63 1.16 -8.19 14.98
CA THR A 63 2.46 -8.54 15.56
C THR A 63 2.38 -8.76 17.08
N HIS A 64 2.18 -10.02 17.46
CA HIS A 64 2.16 -10.48 18.88
C HIS A 64 3.53 -10.92 19.41
N GLY A 65 4.57 -10.91 18.57
CA GLY A 65 5.96 -11.19 18.90
C GLY A 65 6.85 -10.67 17.78
N ASP A 66 8.18 -10.68 17.97
CA ASP A 66 9.19 -10.22 17.01
C ASP A 66 8.89 -8.84 16.39
N LEU A 67 8.17 -7.98 17.13
CA LEU A 67 7.68 -6.69 16.66
C LEU A 67 8.79 -5.85 16.01
N PRO A 68 10.01 -5.72 16.58
CA PRO A 68 11.05 -4.89 15.97
C PRO A 68 11.43 -5.33 14.56
N ARG A 69 11.47 -6.65 14.31
CA ARG A 69 11.81 -7.23 13.00
C ARG A 69 10.64 -7.10 12.05
N ASP A 70 9.48 -7.58 12.47
CA ASP A 70 8.30 -7.67 11.60
C ASP A 70 7.78 -6.28 11.26
N LEU A 71 7.62 -5.38 12.23
CA LEU A 71 7.13 -4.02 11.96
C LEU A 71 8.05 -3.26 11.01
N ALA A 72 9.38 -3.38 11.17
CA ALA A 72 10.34 -2.76 10.26
C ALA A 72 10.20 -3.31 8.83
N SER A 73 10.00 -4.62 8.68
CA SER A 73 9.74 -5.25 7.37
C SER A 73 8.43 -4.75 6.77
N GLN A 74 7.34 -4.77 7.54
CA GLN A 74 6.02 -4.34 7.09
C GLN A 74 6.00 -2.86 6.65
N CYS A 75 6.66 -1.98 7.42
CA CYS A 75 6.81 -0.58 7.04
C CYS A 75 7.61 -0.44 5.74
N LYS A 76 8.71 -1.19 5.59
CA LYS A 76 9.54 -1.16 4.38
C LYS A 76 8.77 -1.60 3.13
N ASP A 77 7.92 -2.62 3.24
CA ASP A 77 7.13 -3.13 2.13
C ASP A 77 6.19 -2.08 1.53
N ILE A 78 5.67 -1.17 2.36
CA ILE A 78 4.63 -0.22 1.95
C ILE A 78 5.12 1.21 1.72
N ASP A 79 6.17 1.66 2.41
CA ASP A 79 6.50 3.09 2.54
C ASP A 79 6.73 3.76 1.18
N GLN A 80 7.72 3.26 0.42
CA GLN A 80 8.05 3.80 -0.89
C GLN A 80 6.93 3.61 -1.91
N ALA A 81 6.25 2.46 -1.89
CA ALA A 81 5.18 2.16 -2.84
C ALA A 81 3.93 3.01 -2.63
N CYS A 82 3.56 3.29 -1.37
CA CYS A 82 2.49 4.23 -1.02
C CYS A 82 2.83 5.63 -1.51
N TRP A 83 4.05 6.10 -1.25
CA TRP A 83 4.51 7.39 -1.76
C TRP A 83 4.48 7.43 -3.29
N GLY A 84 4.99 6.38 -3.94
CA GLY A 84 5.04 6.26 -5.39
C GLY A 84 3.65 6.30 -6.02
N LEU A 85 2.68 5.57 -5.47
CA LEU A 85 1.29 5.61 -5.94
C LEU A 85 0.70 7.03 -5.87
N ILE A 86 0.87 7.73 -4.74
CA ILE A 86 0.36 9.11 -4.60
C ILE A 86 1.02 10.04 -5.62
N GLN A 87 2.35 9.97 -5.78
CA GLN A 87 3.07 10.83 -6.71
C GLN A 87 2.73 10.53 -8.17
N ASP A 88 2.59 9.26 -8.54
CA ASP A 88 2.28 8.83 -9.90
C ASP A 88 0.85 9.26 -10.28
N LEU A 89 -0.13 9.08 -9.39
CA LEU A 89 -1.48 9.62 -9.58
C LEU A 89 -1.47 11.14 -9.72
N LYS A 90 -0.66 11.85 -8.92
CA LYS A 90 -0.53 13.31 -9.01
C LYS A 90 0.05 13.75 -10.35
N GLN A 91 1.14 13.11 -10.80
CA GLN A 91 1.80 13.42 -12.07
C GLN A 91 0.88 13.20 -13.27
N ARG A 92 -0.07 12.26 -13.16
CA ARG A 92 -1.06 11.96 -14.19
C ARG A 92 -2.34 12.80 -14.07
N GLY A 93 -2.43 13.69 -13.09
CA GLY A 93 -3.63 14.50 -12.83
C GLY A 93 -4.82 13.71 -12.26
N MET A 94 -4.61 12.44 -11.88
CA MET A 94 -5.65 11.55 -11.35
C MET A 94 -5.81 11.64 -9.83
N LEU A 95 -4.86 12.27 -9.12
CA LEU A 95 -5.00 12.41 -7.67
C LEU A 95 -6.15 13.36 -7.29
N GLU A 96 -6.54 14.27 -8.19
CA GLU A 96 -7.61 15.23 -7.94
C GLU A 96 -9.00 14.56 -7.83
N ASP A 97 -9.23 13.50 -8.60
CA ASP A 97 -10.50 12.75 -8.62
C ASP A 97 -10.40 11.35 -7.99
N THR A 98 -9.20 10.90 -7.61
CA THR A 98 -8.98 9.63 -6.90
C THR A 98 -8.67 9.85 -5.43
N LEU A 99 -9.54 9.33 -4.55
CA LEU A 99 -9.26 9.26 -3.11
C LEU A 99 -8.46 8.00 -2.77
N VAL A 100 -7.24 8.17 -2.29
CA VAL A 100 -6.42 7.10 -1.71
C VAL A 100 -6.67 7.06 -0.20
N VAL A 101 -7.00 5.89 0.34
CA VAL A 101 -7.17 5.65 1.77
C VAL A 101 -6.23 4.53 2.20
N TRP A 102 -5.45 4.77 3.24
CA TRP A 102 -4.57 3.78 3.85
C TRP A 102 -4.88 3.66 5.34
N GLY A 103 -4.97 2.43 5.82
CA GLY A 103 -5.16 2.15 7.24
C GLY A 103 -5.35 0.68 7.49
N GLY A 104 -5.51 0.34 8.76
CA GLY A 104 -5.81 -1.01 9.24
C GLY A 104 -7.11 -1.06 10.04
N GLU A 105 -7.37 -2.23 10.61
CA GLU A 105 -8.57 -2.51 11.42
C GLU A 105 -8.42 -2.05 12.89
N PHE A 106 -7.21 -2.12 13.43
CA PHE A 106 -6.90 -1.83 14.82
C PHE A 106 -5.42 -1.42 14.97
N GLY A 107 -5.09 -0.82 16.11
CA GLY A 107 -3.72 -0.48 16.47
C GLY A 107 -3.16 -1.49 17.45
N ARG A 108 -2.04 -1.12 18.09
CA ARG A 108 -1.39 -1.95 19.11
C ARG A 108 -1.30 -1.21 20.44
N THR A 109 -1.41 -1.96 21.53
CA THR A 109 -1.28 -1.42 22.90
C THR A 109 0.09 -0.78 23.13
N ALA A 110 0.21 0.04 24.18
CA ALA A 110 1.51 0.51 24.68
C ALA A 110 2.22 -0.53 25.56
N TYR A 111 1.52 -1.62 25.95
CA TYR A 111 2.05 -2.68 26.79
C TYR A 111 2.70 -3.79 25.97
N CYS A 112 3.75 -4.38 26.53
CA CYS A 112 4.39 -5.58 26.01
C CYS A 112 3.50 -6.80 26.23
N GLN A 113 3.37 -7.63 25.20
CA GLN A 113 2.82 -8.98 25.31
C GLN A 113 3.99 -9.97 25.36
N GLY A 114 4.00 -10.83 26.38
CA GLY A 114 5.12 -11.74 26.64
C GLY A 114 6.30 -11.07 27.34
N GLY A 115 7.49 -11.67 27.22
CA GLY A 115 8.71 -11.18 27.87
C GLY A 115 9.23 -9.90 27.20
N LEU A 116 9.52 -8.87 28.01
CA LEU A 116 10.10 -7.62 27.50
C LEU A 116 11.59 -7.81 27.22
N THR A 117 11.91 -8.12 25.97
CA THR A 117 13.27 -8.10 25.43
C THR A 117 13.36 -7.04 24.34
N ALA A 118 14.57 -6.60 23.99
CA ALA A 118 14.75 -5.61 22.93
C ALA A 118 14.39 -6.15 21.52
N THR A 119 14.32 -7.48 21.35
CA THR A 119 14.28 -8.11 20.02
C THR A 119 13.04 -8.94 19.73
N ASN A 120 12.37 -9.51 20.73
CA ASN A 120 11.28 -10.46 20.50
C ASN A 120 9.89 -10.00 20.98
N TYR A 121 9.82 -8.83 21.62
CA TYR A 121 8.57 -8.40 22.26
C TYR A 121 7.44 -8.21 21.23
N GLY A 122 6.21 -8.40 21.69
CA GLY A 122 5.00 -8.06 20.95
C GLY A 122 4.15 -7.04 21.69
N ARG A 123 3.00 -6.70 21.11
CA ARG A 123 1.97 -5.84 21.73
C ARG A 123 0.62 -6.46 21.44
N ASP A 124 -0.42 -6.18 22.22
CA ASP A 124 -1.78 -6.70 21.98
C ASP A 124 -2.61 -5.73 21.12
N HIS A 125 -3.86 -6.08 20.77
CA HIS A 125 -4.77 -5.23 19.99
C HIS A 125 -5.21 -3.97 20.73
N HIS A 126 -5.26 -2.83 20.03
CA HIS A 126 -5.89 -1.61 20.52
C HIS A 126 -6.92 -1.08 19.51
N PRO A 127 -8.18 -1.55 19.54
CA PRO A 127 -9.20 -1.22 18.53
C PRO A 127 -9.61 0.25 18.51
N ARG A 128 -9.32 1.00 19.58
CA ARG A 128 -9.71 2.42 19.71
C ARG A 128 -8.61 3.42 19.33
N CYS A 129 -7.42 2.96 18.93
CA CYS A 129 -6.27 3.86 18.68
C CYS A 129 -5.42 3.28 17.56
N PHE A 130 -5.60 3.80 16.35
CA PHE A 130 -4.86 3.40 15.16
C PHE A 130 -4.76 4.56 14.18
N THR A 131 -3.84 4.42 13.23
CA THR A 131 -3.56 5.45 12.24
C THR A 131 -4.29 5.14 10.94
N LEU A 132 -4.86 6.18 10.35
CA LEU A 132 -5.36 6.21 8.98
C LEU A 132 -4.82 7.48 8.33
N TRP A 133 -4.51 7.40 7.05
CA TRP A 133 -4.27 8.59 6.24
C TRP A 133 -5.03 8.49 4.93
N MET A 134 -5.29 9.65 4.35
CA MET A 134 -5.99 9.78 3.08
C MET A 134 -5.39 10.90 2.26
N ALA A 135 -5.40 10.75 0.94
CA ALA A 135 -4.85 11.73 0.00
C ALA A 135 -5.67 11.75 -1.30
N GLY A 136 -5.80 12.93 -1.92
CA GLY A 136 -6.51 13.10 -3.19
C GLY A 136 -8.03 13.17 -3.08
N GLY A 137 -8.71 13.10 -4.21
CA GLY A 137 -10.19 13.12 -4.29
C GLY A 137 -10.81 14.42 -3.77
N GLY A 138 -10.08 15.55 -3.89
CA GLY A 138 -10.54 16.87 -3.44
C GLY A 138 -10.71 17.01 -1.93
N VAL A 139 -10.24 16.06 -1.13
CA VAL A 139 -10.34 16.14 0.33
C VAL A 139 -9.46 17.27 0.84
N LYS A 140 -9.95 18.00 1.85
CA LYS A 140 -9.21 19.13 2.42
C LYS A 140 -7.84 18.65 2.93
N PRO A 141 -6.73 19.22 2.45
CA PRO A 141 -5.40 18.84 2.93
C PRO A 141 -5.22 19.30 4.38
N GLY A 142 -4.75 18.37 5.22
CA GLY A 142 -4.15 18.61 6.54
C GLY A 142 -4.97 19.35 7.60
N TYR A 143 -5.35 18.64 8.67
CA TYR A 143 -5.06 19.04 10.05
C TYR A 143 -4.73 17.78 10.87
N VAL A 144 -3.77 17.90 11.79
CA VAL A 144 -3.59 16.99 12.94
C VAL A 144 -4.51 17.45 14.05
#